data_AF-A0A0D3JLP3-F1
#
_entry.id   AF-A0A0D3JLP3-F1
#
_cell.length_a   1.000
_cell.length_b   1.000
_cell.length_c   1.000
_cell.angle_alpha   90.00
_cell.angle_beta   90.00
_cell.angle_gamma   90.00
#
_symmetry.space_group_name_H-M   'P 1'
#
loop_
_entity.id
_entity.type
_entity.pdbx_description
1 polymer ?
#
loop_
_entity_poly.entity_id
_entity_poly.type
_entity_poly.pdbx_seq_one_letter_code
_entity_poly.pdbx_strand_id
1 'polypeptide(L)'
;MLRSSATAAYLVLAALFFSAAAFANLNDPDPLWWVVAYVGGGVALPAAHALESRPARRRQLLGAAAALAAALGVVISVFSGRLWPRLDFGLPLGALAWSALEEEEGREAVGLTLLLLHVLLVASLLLPEGEGGGRSSLVSAGAMLALGGAVVAAIGAWVFARPDMIAKQGVAHCEGAFGGLSQLLGF
;
A
#
# COMPACT_ATOMS: atom_id res chain seq x y z
N MET A 1 -17.46 7.88 19.35
CA MET A 1 -17.86 6.56 18.84
C MET A 1 -16.59 5.78 18.55
N LEU A 2 -16.27 4.79 19.37
CA LEU A 2 -15.15 3.89 19.15
C LEU A 2 -15.51 3.03 17.92
N ARG A 3 -14.88 3.32 16.78
CA ARG A 3 -14.83 2.38 15.66
C ARG A 3 -14.30 1.05 16.20
N SER A 4 -14.74 -0.07 15.65
CA SER A 4 -14.37 -1.40 16.15
C SER A 4 -12.86 -1.53 16.35
N SER A 5 -12.43 -2.29 17.37
CA SER A 5 -11.01 -2.57 17.63
C SER A 5 -10.28 -3.10 16.39
N ALA A 6 -10.99 -3.87 15.55
CA ALA A 6 -10.50 -4.35 14.26
C ALA A 6 -10.16 -3.21 13.28
N THR A 7 -11.01 -2.19 13.18
CA THR A 7 -10.74 -1.03 12.30
C THR A 7 -9.50 -0.28 12.78
N ALA A 8 -9.39 -0.04 14.08
CA ALA A 8 -8.23 0.64 14.65
C ALA A 8 -6.94 -0.16 14.42
N ALA A 9 -6.96 -1.47 14.68
CA ALA A 9 -5.83 -2.36 14.44
C ALA A 9 -5.40 -2.34 12.96
N TYR A 10 -6.34 -2.46 12.03
CA TYR A 10 -6.07 -2.36 10.60
C TYR A 10 -5.41 -1.03 10.22
N LEU A 11 -5.95 0.11 10.67
CA LEU A 11 -5.41 1.43 10.31
C LEU A 11 -4.00 1.63 10.86
N VAL A 12 -3.71 1.13 12.07
CA VAL A 12 -2.35 1.18 12.65
C VAL A 12 -1.39 0.30 11.83
N LEU A 13 -1.76 -0.94 11.53
CA LEU A 13 -0.93 -1.84 10.73
C LEU A 13 -0.66 -1.29 9.33
N ALA A 14 -1.69 -0.75 8.68
CA ALA A 14 -1.56 -0.11 7.37
C ALA A 14 -0.63 1.12 7.45
N ALA A 15 -0.79 1.98 8.46
CA ALA A 15 0.08 3.14 8.64
C ALA A 15 1.54 2.73 8.84
N LEU A 16 1.82 1.72 9.67
CA LEU A 16 3.17 1.18 9.85
C LEU A 16 3.75 0.64 8.54
N PHE A 17 2.96 -0.12 7.79
CA PHE A 17 3.38 -0.67 6.50
C PHE A 17 3.70 0.44 5.48
N PHE A 18 2.80 1.41 5.30
CA PHE A 18 3.04 2.49 4.34
C PHE A 18 4.15 3.44 4.79
N SER A 19 4.38 3.63 6.09
CA SER A 19 5.58 4.31 6.59
C SER A 19 6.85 3.55 6.24
N ALA A 20 6.87 2.21 6.41
CA ALA A 20 8.01 1.39 6.02
C ALA A 20 8.25 1.42 4.50
N ALA A 21 7.18 1.36 3.71
CA ALA A 21 7.26 1.50 2.25
C ALA A 21 7.81 2.87 1.85
N ALA A 22 7.31 3.96 2.42
CA ALA A 22 7.84 5.31 2.20
C ALA A 22 9.33 5.40 2.54
N PHE A 23 9.74 4.82 3.67
CA PHE A 23 11.13 4.80 4.09
C PHE A 23 12.02 4.01 3.11
N ALA A 24 11.54 2.85 2.61
CA ALA A 24 12.26 2.07 1.62
C ALA A 24 12.51 2.86 0.32
N ASN A 25 11.50 3.60 -0.14
CA ASN A 25 11.55 4.41 -1.37
C ASN A 25 12.41 5.68 -1.22
N LEU A 26 12.95 6.00 -0.03
CA LEU A 26 13.86 7.16 0.12
C LEU A 26 15.16 7.01 -0.69
N ASN A 27 15.50 5.79 -1.09
CA ASN A 27 16.72 5.48 -1.84
C ASN A 27 16.50 5.40 -3.35
N ASP A 28 15.26 5.56 -3.81
CA ASP A 28 14.94 5.54 -5.25
C ASP A 28 15.40 6.84 -5.90
N PRO A 29 15.62 6.87 -7.24
CA PRO A 29 16.03 8.07 -7.96
C PRO A 29 15.06 9.26 -7.78
N ASP A 30 13.77 8.98 -7.59
CA ASP A 30 12.69 9.97 -7.45
C ASP A 30 11.85 9.75 -6.17
N PRO A 31 12.45 9.86 -4.98
CA PRO A 31 11.87 9.35 -3.73
C PRO A 31 10.65 10.16 -3.26
N LEU A 32 10.57 11.43 -3.64
CA LEU A 32 9.58 12.37 -3.11
C LEU A 32 8.14 11.97 -3.46
N TRP A 33 7.89 11.53 -4.69
CA TRP A 33 6.53 11.20 -5.13
C TRP A 33 6.00 9.96 -4.40
N TRP A 34 6.86 8.97 -4.19
CA TRP A 34 6.55 7.75 -3.45
C TRP A 34 6.28 8.03 -1.99
N VAL A 35 7.17 8.80 -1.33
CA VAL A 35 6.99 9.20 0.07
C VAL A 35 5.70 9.99 0.24
N VAL A 36 5.42 10.95 -0.64
CA VAL A 36 4.18 11.75 -0.59
C VAL A 36 2.95 10.86 -0.76
N ALA A 37 2.96 9.92 -1.70
CA ALA A 37 1.84 9.00 -1.92
C ALA A 37 1.60 8.11 -0.69
N TYR A 38 2.65 7.43 -0.19
CA TYR A 38 2.52 6.51 0.93
C TYR A 38 2.22 7.21 2.26
N VAL A 39 2.89 8.33 2.56
CA VAL A 39 2.61 9.10 3.78
C VAL A 39 1.24 9.77 3.68
N GLY A 40 0.91 10.39 2.55
CA GLY A 40 -0.36 11.08 2.34
C GLY A 40 -1.56 10.12 2.42
N GLY A 41 -1.55 9.07 1.60
CA GLY A 41 -2.65 8.12 1.50
C GLY A 41 -2.68 7.07 2.60
N GLY A 42 -1.51 6.58 3.03
CA GLY A 42 -1.39 5.46 3.95
C GLY A 42 -1.30 5.84 5.43
N VAL A 43 -0.95 7.10 5.74
CA VAL A 43 -0.75 7.56 7.14
C VAL A 43 -1.60 8.77 7.46
N ALA A 44 -1.44 9.87 6.71
CA ALA A 44 -2.09 11.15 7.00
C ALA A 44 -3.61 11.08 6.82
N LEU A 45 -4.10 10.45 5.75
CA LEU A 45 -5.53 10.29 5.50
C LEU A 45 -6.22 9.44 6.60
N PRO A 46 -5.71 8.26 7.00
CA PRO A 46 -6.18 7.53 8.17
C PRO A 46 -6.14 8.32 9.48
N ALA A 47 -5.06 9.06 9.75
CA ALA A 47 -4.94 9.86 10.96
C ALA A 47 -5.97 10.99 10.99
N ALA A 48 -6.14 11.70 9.88
CA ALA A 48 -7.16 12.74 9.74
C ALA A 48 -8.57 12.15 9.94
N HIS A 49 -8.82 10.97 9.37
CA HIS A 49 -10.06 10.24 9.56
C HIS A 49 -10.33 9.87 11.03
N ALA A 50 -9.32 9.38 11.76
CA ALA A 50 -9.44 8.98 13.16
C ALA A 50 -9.76 10.17 14.08
N LEU A 51 -9.22 11.36 13.76
CA LEU A 51 -9.40 12.58 14.55
C LEU A 51 -10.70 13.34 14.20
N GLU A 52 -11.38 13.00 13.10
CA GLU A 52 -12.45 13.84 12.56
C GLU A 52 -13.85 13.49 13.08
N SER A 53 -14.43 14.42 13.84
CA SER A 53 -15.81 14.32 14.34
C SER A 53 -16.82 15.15 13.53
N ARG A 54 -16.39 16.11 12.69
CA ARG A 54 -17.29 17.07 12.03
C ARG A 54 -17.73 16.60 10.64
N PRO A 55 -19.04 16.68 10.31
CA PRO A 55 -19.56 16.27 9.00
C PRO A 55 -18.96 17.02 7.80
N ALA A 56 -18.71 18.32 7.93
CA ALA A 56 -18.17 19.14 6.85
C ALA A 56 -16.76 18.71 6.43
N ARG A 57 -15.89 18.41 7.40
CA ARG A 57 -14.53 17.93 7.13
C ARG A 57 -14.52 16.50 6.60
N ARG A 58 -15.47 15.64 6.99
CA ARG A 58 -15.61 14.30 6.36
C ARG A 58 -15.84 14.39 4.85
N ARG A 59 -16.66 15.33 4.38
CA ARG A 59 -16.85 15.56 2.93
C ARG A 59 -15.56 16.00 2.24
N GLN A 60 -14.77 16.86 2.89
CA GLN A 60 -13.46 17.26 2.37
C GLN A 60 -12.49 16.08 2.30
N LEU A 61 -12.44 15.25 3.34
CA LEU A 61 -11.61 14.03 3.36
C LEU A 61 -12.05 13.02 2.29
N LEU A 62 -13.36 12.86 2.07
CA LEU A 62 -13.90 12.03 0.97
C LEU A 62 -13.46 12.56 -0.40
N GLY A 63 -13.56 13.88 -0.61
CA GLY A 63 -13.08 14.52 -1.84
C GLY A 63 -11.57 14.32 -2.05
N ALA A 64 -10.78 14.48 -0.99
CA ALA A 64 -9.33 14.24 -1.02
C ALA A 64 -9.00 12.77 -1.32
N ALA A 65 -9.70 11.82 -0.69
CA ALA A 65 -9.53 10.40 -0.94
C ALA A 65 -9.92 10.01 -2.38
N ALA A 66 -11.00 10.58 -2.92
CA ALA A 66 -11.42 10.35 -4.29
C ALA A 66 -10.41 10.92 -5.31
N ALA A 67 -9.92 12.14 -5.09
CA ALA A 67 -8.89 12.74 -5.93
C ALA A 67 -7.58 11.94 -5.91
N LEU A 68 -7.15 11.51 -4.71
CA LEU A 68 -5.98 10.65 -4.56
C LEU A 68 -6.19 9.30 -5.26
N ALA A 69 -7.34 8.66 -5.09
CA ALA A 69 -7.66 7.39 -5.75
C ALA A 69 -7.62 7.52 -7.28
N ALA A 70 -8.15 8.61 -7.84
CA ALA A 70 -8.08 8.88 -9.27
C ALA A 70 -6.63 9.08 -9.74
N ALA A 71 -5.83 9.86 -9.01
CA ALA A 71 -4.41 10.06 -9.33
C ALA A 71 -3.62 8.75 -9.29
N LEU A 72 -3.81 7.93 -8.24
CA LEU A 72 -3.20 6.61 -8.13
C LEU A 72 -3.61 5.70 -9.29
N GLY A 73 -4.90 5.70 -9.67
CA GLY A 73 -5.39 4.91 -10.81
C GLY A 73 -4.71 5.26 -12.13
N VAL A 74 -4.48 6.55 -12.39
CA VAL A 74 -3.72 7.01 -13.58
C VAL A 74 -2.28 6.49 -13.54
N VAL A 75 -1.60 6.65 -12.41
CA VAL A 75 -0.20 6.22 -12.25
C VAL A 75 -0.08 4.69 -12.40
N ILE A 76 -0.94 3.92 -11.73
CA ILE A 76 -1.00 2.45 -11.87
C ILE A 76 -1.20 2.05 -13.33
N SER A 77 -2.07 2.76 -14.07
CA SER A 77 -2.32 2.47 -15.48
C SER A 77 -1.07 2.69 -16.35
N VAL A 78 -0.30 3.75 -16.07
CA VAL A 78 0.97 4.03 -16.77
C VAL A 78 2.00 2.92 -16.50
N PHE A 79 2.20 2.53 -15.24
CA PHE A 79 3.13 1.46 -14.89
C PHE A 79 2.69 0.10 -15.46
N SER A 80 1.40 -0.21 -15.38
CA SER A 80 0.84 -1.43 -15.96
C SER A 80 1.04 -1.48 -17.47
N GLY A 81 0.89 -0.36 -18.18
CA GLY A 81 1.13 -0.27 -19.62
C GLY A 81 2.61 -0.47 -20.01
N ARG A 82 3.55 -0.06 -19.15
CA ARG A 82 4.99 -0.30 -19.33
C ARG A 82 5.39 -1.74 -19.01
N LEU A 83 4.77 -2.32 -17.99
CA LEU A 83 5.01 -3.70 -17.54
C LEU A 83 4.45 -4.72 -18.53
N TRP A 84 3.24 -4.48 -19.05
CA TRP A 84 2.51 -5.40 -19.93
C TRP A 84 3.34 -6.06 -21.04
N PRO A 85 4.09 -5.31 -21.88
CA PRO A 85 4.89 -5.91 -22.96
C PRO A 85 6.09 -6.74 -22.48
N ARG A 86 6.46 -6.67 -21.20
CA ARG A 86 7.59 -7.41 -20.60
C ARG A 86 7.16 -8.71 -19.93
N LEU A 87 5.86 -8.92 -19.74
CA LEU A 87 5.33 -10.11 -19.09
C LEU A 87 5.28 -11.30 -20.06
N ASP A 88 5.76 -12.46 -19.59
CA ASP A 88 5.58 -13.73 -20.29
C ASP A 88 4.29 -14.42 -19.85
N PHE A 89 3.21 -14.18 -20.59
CA PHE A 89 1.91 -14.79 -20.35
C PHE A 89 1.86 -16.31 -20.59
N GLY A 90 2.95 -16.92 -21.08
CA GLY A 90 3.09 -18.37 -21.16
C GLY A 90 3.40 -19.04 -19.81
N LEU A 91 3.78 -18.26 -18.78
CA LEU A 91 4.13 -18.78 -17.46
C LEU A 91 2.91 -19.19 -16.62
N PRO A 92 3.05 -20.17 -15.69
CA PRO A 92 2.05 -20.43 -14.66
C PRO A 92 1.76 -19.17 -13.80
N LEU A 93 0.54 -19.02 -13.29
CA LEU A 93 0.10 -17.79 -12.59
C LEU A 93 1.04 -17.32 -11.48
N GLY A 94 1.57 -18.23 -10.66
CA GLY A 94 2.52 -17.87 -9.59
C GLY A 94 3.85 -17.35 -10.13
N ALA A 95 4.37 -17.97 -11.20
CA ALA A 95 5.60 -17.53 -11.86
C ALA A 95 5.40 -16.21 -12.61
N LEU A 96 4.24 -16.01 -13.22
CA LEU A 96 3.85 -14.74 -13.85
C LEU A 96 3.73 -13.61 -12.83
N ALA A 97 3.13 -13.87 -11.67
CA ALA A 97 3.06 -12.90 -10.58
C ALA A 97 4.45 -12.56 -10.04
N TRP A 98 5.32 -13.56 -9.92
CA TRP A 98 6.71 -13.37 -9.52
C TRP A 98 7.50 -12.55 -10.55
N SER A 99 7.40 -12.87 -11.84
CA SER A 99 8.09 -12.14 -12.91
C SER A 99 7.66 -10.67 -12.96
N ALA A 100 6.38 -10.38 -12.68
CA ALA A 100 5.91 -9.01 -12.55
C ALA A 100 6.60 -8.28 -11.38
N LEU A 101 6.79 -8.95 -10.23
CA LEU A 101 7.45 -8.35 -9.05
C LEU A 101 8.98 -8.23 -9.20
N GLU A 102 9.60 -8.97 -10.12
CA GLU A 102 11.02 -8.79 -10.44
C GLU A 102 11.27 -7.47 -11.20
N GLU A 103 10.28 -6.98 -11.96
CA GLU A 103 10.32 -5.67 -12.60
C GLU A 103 10.04 -4.53 -11.59
N GLU A 104 10.76 -3.42 -11.71
CA GLU A 104 10.56 -2.23 -10.86
C GLU A 104 9.15 -1.68 -11.00
N GLU A 105 8.68 -1.51 -12.24
CA GLU A 105 7.33 -1.02 -12.53
C GLU A 105 6.24 -1.93 -11.95
N GLY A 106 6.49 -3.24 -11.85
CA GLY A 106 5.54 -4.16 -11.27
C GLY A 106 5.47 -4.07 -9.75
N ARG A 107 6.61 -3.89 -9.06
CA ARG A 107 6.61 -3.61 -7.61
C ARG A 107 5.87 -2.31 -7.30
N GLU A 108 6.13 -1.27 -8.08
CA GLU A 108 5.49 0.02 -7.92
C GLU A 108 3.98 -0.07 -8.19
N ALA A 109 3.57 -0.72 -9.28
CA ALA A 109 2.16 -0.93 -9.60
C ALA A 109 1.44 -1.70 -8.48
N VAL A 110 2.06 -2.74 -7.92
CA VAL A 110 1.49 -3.52 -6.80
C VAL A 110 1.41 -2.67 -5.53
N GLY A 111 2.47 -1.95 -5.16
CA GLY A 111 2.49 -1.07 -3.99
C GLY A 111 1.43 0.05 -4.07
N LEU A 112 1.30 0.69 -5.23
CA LEU A 112 0.26 1.69 -5.48
C LEU A 112 -1.15 1.09 -5.51
N THR A 113 -1.30 -0.15 -5.98
CA THR A 113 -2.60 -0.85 -5.95
C THR A 113 -3.03 -1.12 -4.51
N LEU A 114 -2.11 -1.58 -3.65
CA LEU A 114 -2.38 -1.74 -2.22
C LEU A 114 -2.75 -0.41 -1.56
N LEU A 115 -2.04 0.67 -1.90
CA LEU A 115 -2.35 2.02 -1.42
C LEU A 115 -3.74 2.49 -1.91
N LEU A 116 -4.08 2.27 -3.17
CA LEU A 116 -5.38 2.62 -3.74
C LEU A 116 -6.50 1.88 -3.00
N LEU A 117 -6.37 0.56 -2.82
CA LEU A 117 -7.36 -0.23 -2.09
C LEU A 117 -7.51 0.22 -0.64
N HIS A 118 -6.39 0.58 0.01
CA HIS A 118 -6.41 1.18 1.34
C HIS A 118 -7.17 2.51 1.36
N VAL A 119 -6.89 3.42 0.44
CA VAL A 119 -7.56 4.72 0.33
C VAL A 119 -9.06 4.55 0.08
N LEU A 120 -9.45 3.63 -0.80
CA LEU A 120 -10.87 3.30 -1.06
C LEU A 120 -11.56 2.73 0.17
N LEU A 121 -10.86 1.87 0.93
CA LEU A 121 -11.39 1.36 2.20
C LEU A 121 -11.57 2.50 3.21
N VAL A 122 -10.59 3.38 3.40
CA VAL A 122 -10.71 4.55 4.29
C VAL A 122 -11.84 5.48 3.84
N ALA A 123 -12.01 5.70 2.54
CA ALA A 123 -13.12 6.47 1.99
C ALA A 123 -14.47 5.82 2.32
N SER A 124 -14.59 4.50 2.20
CA SER A 124 -15.82 3.77 2.57
C SER A 124 -16.14 3.93 4.06
N LEU A 125 -15.12 4.01 4.92
CA LEU A 125 -15.26 4.22 6.36
C LEU A 125 -15.65 5.66 6.73
N LEU A 126 -15.51 6.61 5.80
CA LEU A 126 -15.93 8.01 5.96
C LEU A 126 -17.39 8.24 5.60
N LEU A 127 -18.00 7.34 4.84
CA LEU A 127 -19.42 7.43 4.47
C LEU A 127 -20.31 7.28 5.73
N PRO A 128 -21.42 8.02 5.82
CA PRO A 128 -22.38 7.84 6.90
C PRO A 128 -22.98 6.44 6.85
N GLU A 129 -23.15 5.80 8.01
CA GLU A 129 -23.90 4.55 8.13
C GLU A 129 -25.35 4.81 7.73
N GLY A 130 -25.80 4.26 6.60
CA GLY A 130 -27.21 4.31 6.22
C GLY A 130 -28.06 3.41 7.13
N GLU A 131 -29.30 3.80 7.38
CA GLU A 131 -30.26 3.16 8.33
C GLU A 131 -30.72 1.72 7.95
N GLY A 132 -29.95 0.95 7.17
CA GLY A 132 -30.28 -0.44 6.80
C GLY A 132 -29.09 -1.36 6.49
N GLY A 133 -27.88 -0.98 6.91
CA GLY A 133 -26.63 -1.52 6.36
C GLY A 133 -25.97 -2.68 7.10
N GLY A 134 -26.63 -3.84 7.26
CA GLY A 134 -25.95 -5.05 7.77
C GLY A 134 -24.88 -5.63 6.83
N ARG A 135 -24.95 -5.29 5.54
CA ARG A 135 -24.05 -5.79 4.48
C ARG A 135 -22.70 -5.04 4.39
N SER A 136 -22.60 -3.81 4.89
CA SER A 136 -21.35 -3.02 4.79
C SER A 136 -20.26 -3.56 5.72
N SER A 137 -20.63 -4.08 6.90
CA SER A 137 -19.66 -4.54 7.90
C SER A 137 -18.85 -5.76 7.45
N LEU A 138 -19.50 -6.77 6.85
CA LEU A 138 -18.81 -7.98 6.37
C LEU A 138 -17.90 -7.70 5.17
N VAL A 139 -18.33 -6.83 4.25
CA VAL A 139 -17.51 -6.43 3.09
C VAL A 139 -16.29 -5.63 3.56
N SER A 140 -16.46 -4.68 4.50
CA SER A 140 -15.35 -3.95 5.09
C SER A 140 -14.41 -4.85 5.88
N ALA A 141 -14.92 -5.81 6.65
CA ALA A 141 -14.10 -6.77 7.39
C ALA A 141 -13.32 -7.70 6.44
N GLY A 142 -13.96 -8.22 5.40
CA GLY A 142 -13.31 -9.02 4.36
C GLY A 142 -12.22 -8.24 3.63
N ALA A 143 -12.49 -6.99 3.27
CA ALA A 143 -11.50 -6.10 2.65
C ALA A 143 -10.32 -5.80 3.60
N MET A 144 -10.58 -5.55 4.89
CA MET A 144 -9.54 -5.35 5.90
C MET A 144 -8.66 -6.61 6.07
N LEU A 145 -9.26 -7.80 6.11
CA LEU A 145 -8.52 -9.06 6.22
C LEU A 145 -7.70 -9.33 4.97
N ALA A 146 -8.26 -9.11 3.78
CA ALA A 146 -7.55 -9.29 2.52
C ALA A 146 -6.36 -8.32 2.41
N LEU A 147 -6.58 -7.04 2.75
CA LEU A 147 -5.51 -6.03 2.72
C LEU A 147 -4.46 -6.26 3.81
N GLY A 148 -4.89 -6.63 5.02
CA GLY A 148 -3.98 -7.02 6.09
C GLY A 148 -3.12 -8.23 5.70
N GLY A 149 -3.73 -9.24 5.09
CA GLY A 149 -3.03 -10.41 4.55
C GLY A 149 -2.03 -10.04 3.45
N ALA A 150 -2.42 -9.15 2.52
CA ALA A 150 -1.53 -8.66 1.47
C ALA A 150 -0.35 -7.86 2.03
N VAL A 151 -0.58 -7.03 3.05
CA VAL A 151 0.49 -6.31 3.78
C VAL A 151 1.45 -7.29 4.45
N VAL A 152 0.94 -8.31 5.14
CA VAL A 152 1.78 -9.33 5.78
C VAL A 152 2.58 -10.12 4.75
N ALA A 153 1.96 -10.48 3.63
CA ALA A 153 2.64 -11.16 2.52
C ALA A 153 3.73 -10.28 1.90
N ALA A 154 3.47 -8.99 1.71
CA ALA A 154 4.44 -8.03 1.20
C ALA A 154 5.63 -7.86 2.16
N ILE A 155 5.39 -7.80 3.47
CA ILE A 155 6.45 -7.80 4.49
C ILE A 155 7.24 -9.11 4.42
N GLY A 156 6.58 -10.26 4.34
CA GLY A 156 7.23 -11.56 4.21
C GLY A 156 8.12 -11.65 2.96
N ALA A 157 7.60 -11.26 1.80
CA ALA A 157 8.37 -11.19 0.56
C ALA A 157 9.57 -10.24 0.69
N TRP A 158 9.38 -9.09 1.35
CA TRP A 158 10.46 -8.15 1.60
C TRP A 158 11.54 -8.73 2.53
N VAL A 159 11.18 -9.40 3.62
CA VAL A 159 12.16 -9.98 4.55
C VAL A 159 12.91 -11.16 3.91
N PHE A 160 12.19 -12.07 3.26
CA PHE A 160 12.75 -13.36 2.84
C PHE A 160 13.31 -13.36 1.41
N ALA A 161 12.71 -12.61 0.48
CA ALA A 161 13.11 -12.67 -0.93
C ALA A 161 14.01 -11.51 -1.37
N ARG A 162 14.11 -10.44 -0.57
CA ARG A 162 14.98 -9.29 -0.89
C ARG A 162 16.45 -9.66 -1.05
N PRO A 163 17.09 -10.49 -0.20
CA PRO A 163 18.50 -10.81 -0.37
C PRO A 163 18.80 -11.42 -1.75
N ASP A 164 17.95 -12.34 -2.19
CA ASP A 164 18.06 -12.97 -3.51
C ASP A 164 17.84 -11.97 -4.65
N MET A 165 16.90 -11.03 -4.50
CA MET A 165 16.68 -9.97 -5.48
C MET A 165 17.88 -9.03 -5.62
N ILE A 166 18.49 -8.61 -4.50
CA ILE A 166 19.69 -7.78 -4.50
C ILE A 166 20.83 -8.51 -5.19
N ALA A 167 21.05 -9.78 -4.84
CA ALA A 167 22.11 -10.61 -5.43
C ALA A 167 21.94 -10.78 -6.95
N LYS A 168 20.70 -10.92 -7.43
CA LYS A 168 20.40 -11.07 -8.87
C LYS A 168 20.55 -9.76 -9.65
N GLN A 169 20.05 -8.64 -9.11
CA GLN A 169 19.94 -7.39 -9.86
C GLN A 169 21.13 -6.44 -9.67
N GLY A 170 22.03 -6.69 -8.71
CA GLY A 170 23.23 -5.88 -8.50
C GLY A 170 22.93 -4.41 -8.18
N VAL A 171 21.76 -4.13 -7.61
CA VAL A 171 21.29 -2.77 -7.34
C VAL A 171 21.94 -2.22 -6.07
N ALA A 172 23.04 -1.50 -6.26
CA ALA A 172 23.82 -0.87 -5.18
C ALA A 172 23.00 0.05 -4.28
N HIS A 173 21.94 0.70 -4.79
CA HIS A 173 21.06 1.54 -3.98
C HIS A 173 20.26 0.75 -2.93
N CYS A 174 20.10 -0.58 -3.12
CA CYS A 174 19.48 -1.46 -2.14
C CYS A 174 20.45 -1.94 -1.05
N GLU A 175 21.77 -1.87 -1.26
CA GLU A 175 22.77 -2.40 -0.30
C GLU A 175 22.93 -1.50 0.95
N GLY A 176 22.66 -0.19 0.83
CA GLY A 176 22.88 0.78 1.91
C GLY A 176 21.67 1.07 2.81
N ALA A 177 20.44 0.86 2.33
CA ALA A 177 19.20 1.34 2.98
C ALA A 177 18.96 0.76 4.39
N PHE A 178 19.52 -0.42 4.68
CA PHE A 178 19.27 -1.14 5.94
C PHE A 178 20.51 -1.85 6.51
N GLY A 179 21.73 -1.54 6.03
CA GLY A 179 22.95 -2.15 6.56
C GLY A 179 23.10 -1.97 8.08
N GLY A 180 22.54 -0.89 8.63
CA GLY A 180 22.46 -0.68 10.07
C GLY A 180 21.43 -1.56 10.79
N LEU A 181 20.30 -1.91 10.15
CA LEU A 181 19.24 -2.73 10.75
C LEU A 181 19.59 -4.21 10.73
N SER A 182 20.24 -4.70 9.67
CA SER A 182 20.75 -6.08 9.62
C SER A 182 21.84 -6.31 10.66
N GLN A 183 22.76 -5.35 10.83
CA GLN A 183 23.72 -5.34 11.93
C GLN A 183 23.04 -5.33 13.31
N LEU A 184 21.92 -4.62 13.47
CA LEU A 184 21.18 -4.53 14.73
C LEU A 184 20.39 -5.82 15.05
N LEU A 185 19.95 -6.55 14.02
CA LEU A 185 19.18 -7.78 14.14
C LEU A 185 20.02 -9.06 14.07
N GLY A 186 21.31 -8.95 13.77
CA GLY A 186 22.26 -10.07 13.77
C GLY A 186 22.17 -10.98 12.54
N PHE A 187 21.76 -10.43 11.40
CA PHE A 187 21.73 -11.13 10.10
C PHE A 187 22.68 -10.47 9.11
#